data_AF-A0A6B3EDP3-F1
#
_entry.id   AF-A0A6B3EDP3-F1
#
_cell.length_a   1.000
_cell.length_b   1.000
_cell.length_c   1.000
_cell.angle_alpha   90.00
_cell.angle_beta   90.00
_cell.angle_gamma   90.00
#
_symmetry.space_group_name_H-M   'P 1'
#
loop_
_entity.id
_entity.type
_entity.pdbx_description
1 polymer ?
#
loop_
_entity_poly.entity_id
_entity_poly.type
_entity_poly.pdbx_seq_one_letter_code
_entity_poly.pdbx_strand_id
1 'polypeptide(L)'
;AAKDPDEPVETEIIELRDHAKDIANTFVTGFPPPRLEEALEHVTRADGLVVVTPIFSASYSGLFKSFFDVLDQDALTGKPV
;
A
#
# COMPACT_ATOMS: atom_id res chain seq x y z
N ALA A 1 -14.76 1.52 -22.06
CA ALA A 1 -15.89 0.58 -21.96
C ALA A 1 -16.02 0.21 -20.49
N ALA A 2 -17.24 -0.01 -19.98
CA ALA A 2 -17.39 -0.56 -18.63
C ALA A 2 -16.78 -1.98 -18.63
N LYS A 3 -15.98 -2.29 -17.61
CA LYS A 3 -15.38 -3.61 -17.39
C LYS A 3 -16.52 -4.62 -17.17
N ASP A 4 -16.39 -5.84 -17.72
CA ASP A 4 -17.42 -6.87 -17.56
C ASP A 4 -17.55 -7.21 -16.06
N PRO A 5 -18.74 -7.11 -15.44
CA PRO A 5 -18.91 -7.42 -14.02
C PRO A 5 -18.55 -8.88 -13.67
N ASP A 6 -18.52 -9.78 -14.67
CA ASP A 6 -18.09 -11.17 -14.50
C ASP A 6 -16.61 -11.39 -14.84
N GLU A 7 -15.84 -10.32 -15.11
CA GLU A 7 -14.38 -10.43 -15.26
C GLU A 7 -13.74 -10.85 -13.93
N PRO A 8 -12.89 -11.90 -13.92
CA PRO A 8 -12.23 -12.36 -12.70
C PRO A 8 -11.34 -11.25 -12.11
N VAL A 9 -11.53 -10.96 -10.82
CA VAL A 9 -10.71 -10.01 -10.07
C VAL A 9 -9.52 -10.73 -9.46
N GLU A 10 -8.32 -10.27 -9.77
CA GLU A 10 -7.11 -10.67 -9.07
C GLU A 10 -6.97 -9.87 -7.77
N THR A 11 -6.66 -10.54 -6.67
CA THR A 11 -6.56 -9.93 -5.35
C THR A 11 -5.24 -10.30 -4.69
N GLU A 12 -4.53 -9.29 -4.19
CA GLU A 12 -3.31 -9.45 -3.40
C GLU A 12 -3.53 -8.86 -2.00
N ILE A 13 -3.10 -9.58 -0.96
CA ILE A 13 -3.28 -9.15 0.44
C ILE A 13 -1.92 -8.81 1.04
N ILE A 14 -1.72 -7.52 1.29
CA ILE A 14 -0.47 -7.01 1.87
C ILE A 14 -0.67 -6.74 3.36
N GLU A 15 -0.03 -7.57 4.19
CA GLU A 15 -0.02 -7.44 5.64
C GLU A 15 1.11 -6.51 6.09
N LEU A 16 0.77 -5.25 6.39
CA LEU A 16 1.78 -4.23 6.74
C LEU A 16 2.70 -4.62 7.90
N ARG A 17 2.20 -5.44 8.84
CA ARG A 17 2.99 -5.94 9.98
C ARG A 17 4.25 -6.68 9.54
N ASP A 18 4.21 -7.35 8.39
CA ASP A 18 5.33 -8.14 7.90
C ASP A 18 6.38 -7.28 7.18
N HIS A 19 6.03 -6.03 6.85
CA HIS A 19 6.92 -5.04 6.22
C HIS A 19 7.39 -3.95 7.20
N ALA A 20 7.02 -4.02 8.48
CA ALA A 20 7.25 -2.94 9.45
C ALA A 20 8.74 -2.54 9.57
N LYS A 21 9.65 -3.54 9.56
CA LYS A 21 11.10 -3.28 9.61
C LYS A 21 11.60 -2.65 8.31
N ASP A 22 11.10 -3.11 7.17
CA ASP A 22 11.51 -2.61 5.86
C ASP A 22 11.06 -1.16 5.67
N ILE A 23 9.85 -0.81 6.12
CA ILE A 23 9.34 0.57 6.11
C ILE A 23 10.23 1.49 6.96
N ALA A 24 10.56 1.05 8.17
CA ALA A 24 11.46 1.79 9.05
C ALA A 24 12.86 1.97 8.43
N ASN A 25 13.37 0.93 7.76
CA ASN A 25 14.64 0.99 7.04
C ASN A 25 14.58 2.01 5.89
N THR A 26 13.51 2.03 5.09
CA THR A 26 13.33 3.00 4.00
C THR A 26 13.44 4.44 4.47
N PHE A 27 12.90 4.79 5.65
CA PHE A 27 13.03 6.16 6.17
C PHE A 27 14.45 6.58 6.50
N VAL A 28 15.33 5.63 6.83
CA VAL A 28 16.72 5.94 7.20
C VAL A 28 17.69 5.74 6.04
N THR A 29 17.38 4.85 5.09
CA THR A 29 18.22 4.58 3.92
C THR A 29 17.81 5.39 2.70
N GLY A 30 16.52 5.76 2.59
CA GLY A 30 15.91 6.35 1.40
C GLY A 30 15.51 5.33 0.32
N PHE A 31 15.72 4.02 0.54
CA PHE A 31 15.47 2.98 -0.47
C PHE A 31 14.72 1.79 0.13
N PRO A 32 13.60 1.35 -0.48
CA PRO A 32 12.87 0.17 -0.02
C PRO A 32 13.66 -1.12 -0.32
N PRO A 33 13.74 -2.07 0.62
CA PRO A 33 14.21 -3.42 0.34
C PRO A 33 13.30 -4.14 -0.67
N PRO A 34 13.78 -5.18 -1.39
CA PRO A 34 13.03 -5.82 -2.48
C PRO A 34 11.62 -6.27 -2.11
N ARG A 35 11.43 -6.79 -0.89
CA ARG A 35 10.13 -7.25 -0.41
C ARG A 35 9.13 -6.10 -0.24
N LEU A 36 9.59 -4.95 0.25
CA LEU A 36 8.74 -3.76 0.36
C LEU A 36 8.52 -3.13 -1.02
N GLU A 37 9.54 -3.10 -1.87
CA GLU A 37 9.43 -2.62 -3.26
C GLU A 37 8.33 -3.37 -4.02
N GLU A 38 8.32 -4.70 -3.98
CA GLU A 38 7.27 -5.54 -4.59
C GLU A 38 5.87 -5.17 -4.06
N ALA A 39 5.72 -4.98 -2.75
CA ALA A 39 4.45 -4.57 -2.15
C ALA A 39 4.00 -3.18 -2.63
N LEU A 40 4.93 -2.22 -2.74
CA LEU A 40 4.65 -0.89 -3.27
C LEU A 40 4.28 -0.96 -4.75
N GLU A 41 4.93 -1.81 -5.54
CA GLU A 41 4.58 -2.05 -6.94
C GLU A 41 3.17 -2.63 -7.08
N HIS A 42 2.81 -3.64 -6.29
CA HIS A 42 1.45 -4.17 -6.29
C HIS A 42 0.41 -3.10 -5.96
N VAL A 43 0.67 -2.29 -4.92
CA VAL A 43 -0.23 -1.18 -4.56
C VAL A 43 -0.33 -0.17 -5.69
N THR A 44 0.77 0.28 -6.28
CA THR A 44 0.76 1.34 -7.30
C THR A 44 0.11 0.89 -8.61
N ARG A 45 0.30 -0.38 -9.00
CA ARG A 45 -0.24 -0.95 -10.26
C ARG A 45 -1.67 -1.44 -10.17
N ALA A 46 -2.23 -1.60 -8.98
CA ALA A 46 -3.61 -2.09 -8.82
C ALA A 46 -4.64 -1.18 -9.51
N ASP A 47 -5.70 -1.78 -10.06
CA ASP A 47 -6.85 -1.05 -10.62
C ASP A 47 -7.69 -0.34 -9.53
N GLY A 48 -7.61 -0.83 -8.29
CA GLY A 48 -8.32 -0.30 -7.11
C GLY A 48 -7.68 -0.81 -5.83
N LEU A 49 -7.92 -0.11 -4.72
CA LEU A 49 -7.34 -0.45 -3.43
C LEU A 49 -8.43 -0.59 -2.36
N VAL A 50 -8.28 -1.56 -1.47
CA VAL A 50 -9.05 -1.63 -0.22
C VAL A 50 -8.06 -1.48 0.92
N VAL A 51 -8.21 -0.43 1.72
CA VAL A 51 -7.33 -0.15 2.86
C VAL A 51 -8.02 -0.48 4.18
N VAL A 52 -7.33 -1.23 5.04
CA VAL A 52 -7.83 -1.58 6.36
C VAL A 52 -6.78 -1.25 7.40
N THR A 53 -7.17 -0.48 8.42
CA THR A 53 -6.27 -0.13 9.52
C THR A 53 -7.05 -0.06 10.83
N PRO A 54 -6.51 -0.60 11.94
CA PRO A 54 -7.14 -0.41 13.25
C PRO A 54 -7.07 1.07 13.66
N ILE A 55 -8.04 1.49 14.46
CA ILE A 55 -8.07 2.83 15.05
C ILE A 55 -7.16 2.84 16.27
N PHE A 56 -6.07 3.60 16.23
CA PHE A 56 -5.18 3.89 17.36
C PHE A 56 -5.15 5.38 17.64
N SER A 57 -5.35 5.77 18.90
CA SER A 57 -5.39 7.18 19.32
C SER A 57 -6.34 8.06 18.50
N ALA A 58 -7.54 7.55 18.22
CA ALA A 58 -8.57 8.20 17.39
C ALA A 58 -8.13 8.55 15.96
N SER A 59 -7.10 7.85 15.44
CA SER A 59 -6.63 7.97 14.06
C SER A 59 -6.28 6.60 13.49
N TYR A 60 -5.83 6.56 12.24
CA TYR A 60 -5.20 5.39 11.64
C TYR A 60 -3.88 5.03 12.36
N SER A 61 -3.47 3.77 12.26
CA SER A 61 -2.21 3.33 12.87
C SER A 61 -1.00 4.06 12.29
N GLY A 62 0.05 4.25 13.10
CA GLY A 62 1.31 4.83 12.64
C GLY A 62 1.95 4.00 11.53
N LEU A 63 1.87 2.67 11.60
CA LEU A 63 2.39 1.77 10.57
C LEU A 63 1.68 1.96 9.21
N PHE A 64 0.35 2.16 9.23
CA PHE A 64 -0.40 2.52 8.03
C PHE A 64 0.13 3.82 7.43
N LYS A 65 0.21 4.89 8.23
CA LYS A 65 0.73 6.19 7.76
C LYS A 65 2.14 6.07 7.20
N SER A 66 3.01 5.35 7.90
CA SER A 66 4.39 5.11 7.49
C SER A 66 4.51 4.38 6.15
N PHE A 67 3.62 3.42 5.85
CA PHE A 67 3.61 2.75 4.54
C PHE A 67 3.23 3.72 3.41
N PHE A 68 2.22 4.57 3.61
CA PHE A 68 1.85 5.55 2.58
C PHE A 68 2.86 6.69 2.45
N ASP A 69 3.64 6.97 3.49
CA ASP A 69 4.70 7.98 3.46
C ASP A 69 5.92 7.58 2.63
N VAL A 70 6.09 6.29 2.32
CA VAL A 70 7.16 5.82 1.42
C VAL A 70 6.71 5.75 -0.05
N LEU A 71 5.43 5.99 -0.35
CA LEU A 71 4.94 6.09 -1.72
C LEU A 71 5.23 7.50 -2.29
N ASP A 72 5.38 7.57 -3.62
CA ASP A 72 5.37 8.85 -4.32
C ASP A 72 4.03 9.56 -4.09
N GLN A 73 4.06 10.90 -4.00
CA GLN A 73 2.87 11.69 -3.64
C GLN A 73 1.68 11.47 -4.58
N ASP A 74 1.96 11.24 -5.87
CA ASP A 74 0.93 11.07 -6.91
C ASP A 74 0.64 9.60 -7.24
N ALA A 75 1.24 8.65 -6.52
CA ALA A 75 1.22 7.21 -6.85
C ALA A 75 -0.19 6.59 -6.89
N LEU A 76 -1.18 7.23 -6.26
CA LEU A 76 -2.55 6.76 -6.17
C LEU A 76 -3.54 7.66 -6.90
N THR A 77 -3.06 8.67 -7.65
CA THR A 77 -3.92 9.62 -8.34
C THR A 77 -4.85 8.90 -9.32
N GLY A 78 -6.16 9.12 -9.15
CA GLY A 78 -7.19 8.50 -9.99
C GLY A 78 -7.49 7.04 -9.68
N LYS A 79 -6.81 6.41 -8.72
CA LYS A 79 -7.12 5.05 -8.27
C LYS A 79 -8.27 5.08 -7.25
N PRO A 80 -9.35 4.30 -7.47
CA PRO A 80 -10.39 4.12 -6.48
C PRO A 80 -9.84 3.48 -5.19
N VAL A 81 -10.22 4.03 -4.03
CA VAL A 81 -9.87 3.57 -2.67
C VAL A 81 -11.10 3.57 -1.78
#